data_AF-A0A2V9U4R3-F1
#
_entry.id   AF-A0A2V9U4R3-F1
#
_cell.length_a   1.000
_cell.length_b   1.000
_cell.length_c   1.000
_cell.angle_alpha   90.00
_cell.angle_beta   90.00
_cell.angle_gamma   90.00
#
_symmetry.space_group_name_H-M   'P 1'
#
loop_
_entity.id
_entity.type
_entity.pdbx_description
1 polymer ?
#
loop_
_entity_poly.entity_id
_entity_poly.type
_entity_poly.pdbx_seq_one_letter_code
_entity_poly.pdbx_strand_id
1 'polypeptide(L)'
;MAAAKPHVIAFGKSTQVRWLAGADENTPIELKVRALYVDGKLKEFTIGSPHEITERLFVVRRAFHINDSLPDEATPRWLWQRGGWVLV
;
A
#
# COMPACT_ATOMS: atom_id res chain seq x y z
N MET A 1 -19.93 17.72 -24.06
CA MET A 1 -19.07 16.72 -23.40
C MET A 1 -18.39 17.40 -22.22
N ALA A 2 -18.46 16.84 -21.02
CA ALA A 2 -17.77 17.40 -19.85
C ALA A 2 -16.30 16.94 -19.84
N ALA A 3 -15.36 17.86 -19.61
CA ALA A 3 -13.95 17.53 -19.51
C ALA A 3 -13.65 16.77 -18.21
N ALA A 4 -12.81 15.74 -18.28
CA ALA A 4 -12.37 15.00 -17.10
C ALA A 4 -11.54 15.92 -16.18
N LYS A 5 -11.83 15.90 -14.88
CA LYS A 5 -11.12 16.69 -13.89
C LYS A 5 -9.70 16.11 -13.71
N PRO A 6 -8.63 16.92 -13.83
CA PRO A 6 -7.28 16.43 -13.59
C PRO A 6 -7.10 16.02 -12.12
N HIS A 7 -6.45 14.89 -11.90
CA HIS A 7 -6.07 14.38 -10.58
C HIS A 7 -4.55 14.46 -10.39
N VAL A 8 -4.10 14.88 -9.21
CA VAL A 8 -2.68 14.94 -8.87
C VAL A 8 -2.30 13.72 -8.06
N ILE A 9 -1.31 12.97 -8.56
CA ILE A 9 -0.79 11.76 -7.92
C ILE A 9 0.55 12.07 -7.25
N ALA A 10 0.74 11.62 -6.01
CA ALA A 10 2.00 11.75 -5.30
C ALA A 10 2.34 10.50 -4.47
N PHE A 11 3.63 10.19 -4.37
CA PHE A 11 4.13 9.15 -3.48
C PHE A 11 4.76 9.78 -2.24
N GLY A 12 4.41 9.26 -1.06
CA GLY A 12 5.02 9.63 0.20
C GLY A 12 6.44 9.08 0.37
N LYS A 13 7.04 9.39 1.52
CA LYS A 13 8.33 8.81 1.92
C LYS A 13 8.22 7.28 2.05
N SER A 14 9.28 6.60 1.66
CA SER A 14 9.39 5.14 1.84
C SER A 14 9.79 4.83 3.28
N THR A 15 9.07 3.91 3.89
CA THR A 15 9.33 3.37 5.24
C THR A 15 9.57 1.87 5.14
N GLN A 16 10.57 1.37 5.85
CA GLN A 16 10.80 -0.06 5.98
C GLN A 16 9.91 -0.61 7.10
N VAL A 17 9.19 -1.67 6.81
CA VAL A 17 8.29 -2.35 7.74
C VAL A 17 8.59 -3.85 7.74
N ARG A 18 8.26 -4.51 8.85
CA ARG A 18 8.35 -5.97 8.94
C ARG A 18 7.08 -6.57 8.35
N TRP A 19 7.24 -7.43 7.36
CA TRP A 19 6.18 -8.23 6.79
C TRP A 19 6.41 -9.68 7.18
N LEU A 20 5.51 -10.22 8.00
CA LEU A 20 5.52 -11.63 8.39
C LEU A 20 4.86 -12.42 7.26
N ALA A 21 5.64 -13.14 6.46
CA ALA A 21 5.16 -13.85 5.29
C ALA A 21 5.73 -15.27 5.25
N GLY A 22 4.86 -16.27 5.35
CA GLY A 22 5.24 -17.68 5.42
C GLY A 22 4.15 -18.49 6.10
N ALA A 23 4.14 -19.81 5.93
CA ALA A 23 3.20 -20.70 6.62
C ALA A 23 3.42 -20.70 8.15
N ASP A 24 4.61 -20.29 8.59
CA ASP A 24 5.06 -20.15 9.96
C ASP A 24 4.81 -18.76 10.56
N GLU A 25 4.47 -17.75 9.75
CA GLU A 25 4.25 -16.33 10.11
C GLU A 25 5.31 -15.70 11.05
N ASN A 26 6.47 -16.34 11.22
CA ASN A 26 7.47 -15.95 12.21
C ASN A 26 8.73 -15.37 11.58
N THR A 27 8.98 -15.65 10.30
CA THR A 27 10.14 -15.11 9.57
C THR A 27 9.83 -13.71 9.04
N PRO A 28 10.42 -12.63 9.60
CA PRO A 28 10.15 -11.28 9.15
C PRO A 28 10.92 -10.98 7.87
N ILE A 29 10.20 -10.57 6.83
CA ILE A 29 10.76 -10.04 5.58
C ILE A 29 10.66 -8.52 5.62
N GLU A 30 11.73 -7.83 5.26
CA GLU A 30 11.69 -6.37 5.15
C GLU A 30 10.89 -5.94 3.91
N LEU A 31 9.92 -5.06 4.12
CA LEU A 31 9.08 -4.50 3.07
C LEU A 31 9.20 -2.99 3.05
N LYS A 32 9.46 -2.41 1.88
CA LYS A 32 9.45 -0.95 1.69
C LYS A 32 8.07 -0.51 1.27
N VAL A 33 7.39 0.20 2.16
CA VAL A 33 6.03 0.73 1.96
C VAL A 33 6.06 2.24 1.84
N ARG A 34 5.20 2.80 0.99
CA ARG A 34 4.97 4.25 0.90
C ARG A 34 3.50 4.55 0.63
N ALA A 35 3.04 5.69 1.12
CA ALA A 35 1.71 6.20 0.83
C ALA A 35 1.56 6.60 -0.66
N LEU A 36 0.42 6.28 -1.25
CA LEU A 36 -0.06 6.82 -2.52
C LEU A 36 -1.16 7.85 -2.22
N TYR A 37 -0.93 9.08 -2.64
CA TYR A 37 -1.88 10.18 -2.51
C TYR A 37 -2.52 10.49 -3.86
N VAL A 38 -3.83 10.74 -3.86
CA VAL A 38 -4.57 11.29 -4.99
C VAL A 38 -5.30 12.52 -4.51
N ASP A 39 -5.02 13.67 -5.15
CA ASP A 39 -5.51 14.98 -4.75
C ASP A 39 -5.23 15.31 -3.28
N GLY A 40 -4.04 14.94 -2.81
CA GLY A 40 -3.61 15.15 -1.43
C GLY A 40 -4.23 14.20 -0.40
N LYS A 41 -5.13 13.30 -0.80
CA LYS A 41 -5.74 12.31 0.09
C LYS A 41 -5.02 10.98 0.00
N LEU A 42 -4.67 10.39 1.15
CA LEU A 42 -4.14 9.03 1.21
C LEU A 42 -5.18 8.08 0.60
N LYS A 43 -4.81 7.39 -0.47
CA LYS A 43 -5.65 6.37 -1.08
C LYS A 43 -5.22 4.99 -0.62
N GLU A 44 -3.94 4.69 -0.73
CA GLU A 44 -3.41 3.35 -0.48
C GLU A 44 -1.99 3.42 0.05
N PHE A 45 -1.56 2.33 0.67
CA PHE A 45 -0.14 2.05 0.79
C PHE A 45 0.31 1.20 -0.39
N THR A 46 1.53 1.41 -0.86
CA THR A 46 2.09 0.72 -2.02
C THR A 46 3.50 0.25 -1.74
N ILE A 47 3.93 -0.78 -2.46
CA ILE A 47 5.30 -1.30 -2.43
C ILE A 47 5.94 -1.28 -3.80
N GLY A 48 7.26 -1.17 -3.81
CA GLY A 48 8.05 -1.15 -5.04
C GLY A 48 7.85 0.11 -5.88
N SER A 49 8.40 0.08 -7.08
CA SER A 49 8.33 1.18 -8.04
C SER A 49 7.04 1.10 -8.87
N PRO A 50 6.49 2.24 -9.31
CA PRO A 50 5.36 2.24 -10.23
C PRO A 50 5.85 1.72 -11.59
N HIS A 51 5.02 0.95 -12.27
CA HIS A 51 5.28 0.51 -13.63
C HIS A 51 4.36 1.28 -14.58
N GLU A 52 4.95 2.16 -15.37
CA GLU A 52 4.22 2.98 -16.35
C GLU A 52 3.67 2.10 -17.47
N ILE A 53 2.37 2.25 -17.74
CA ILE A 53 1.68 1.57 -18.85
C ILE A 53 1.46 2.57 -20.00
N THR A 54 1.11 3.80 -19.66
CA THR A 54 0.98 4.93 -20.60
C THR A 54 1.46 6.21 -19.90
N GLU A 55 1.48 7.33 -20.61
CA GLU A 55 1.85 8.65 -20.05
C GLU A 55 1.00 9.07 -18.83
N ARG A 56 -0.20 8.48 -18.65
CA ARG A 56 -1.13 8.85 -17.58
C ARG A 56 -1.59 7.67 -16.72
N LEU A 57 -1.12 6.46 -17.02
CA LEU A 57 -1.53 5.25 -16.32
C LEU A 57 -0.30 4.49 -15.89
N PHE A 58 -0.30 4.04 -14.65
CA PHE A 58 0.71 3.15 -14.13
C PHE A 58 0.07 2.11 -13.21
N VAL A 59 0.76 1.01 -13.01
CA VAL A 59 0.38 0.01 -12.02
C VAL A 59 1.33 0.04 -10.84
N VAL A 60 0.78 -0.12 -9.65
CA VAL A 60 1.51 -0.26 -8.39
C VAL A 60 1.00 -1.46 -7.62
N ARG A 61 1.84 -2.01 -6.76
CA ARG A 61 1.45 -3.10 -5.88
C ARG A 61 0.95 -2.55 -4.55
N ARG A 62 -0.27 -2.89 -4.17
CA ARG A 62 -0.91 -2.43 -2.93
C ARG A 62 -0.29 -3.09 -1.70
N ALA A 63 -0.29 -2.37 -0.59
CA ALA A 63 -0.02 -2.86 0.75
C ALA A 63 -1.18 -2.50 1.68
N PHE A 64 -1.39 -3.33 2.69
CA PHE A 64 -2.39 -3.09 3.73
C PHE A 64 -1.74 -3.07 5.10
N HIS A 65 -2.28 -2.23 5.99
CA HIS A 65 -1.96 -2.22 7.41
C HIS A 65 -3.25 -2.58 8.16
N ILE A 66 -3.34 -3.82 8.63
CA ILE A 66 -4.58 -4.41 9.13
C ILE A 66 -4.42 -4.68 10.62
N ASN A 67 -5.49 -4.43 11.38
CA ASN A 67 -5.58 -4.89 12.75
C ASN A 67 -6.14 -6.31 12.75
N ASP A 68 -5.30 -7.27 13.11
CA ASP A 68 -5.62 -8.70 13.19
C ASP A 68 -5.85 -9.15 14.64
N SER A 69 -6.34 -8.24 15.48
CA SER A 69 -6.76 -8.56 16.84
C SER A 69 -8.22 -8.95 16.93
N LEU A 70 -8.49 -9.92 17.80
CA LEU A 70 -9.83 -10.32 18.18
C LEU A 70 -10.45 -9.30 19.16
N PRO A 71 -11.79 -9.24 19.28
CA PRO A 71 -12.46 -8.30 20.18
C PRO A 71 -12.00 -8.37 21.65
N ASP A 72 -11.58 -9.54 22.11
CA ASP A 72 -11.17 -9.80 23.49
C ASP A 72 -9.66 -9.55 23.76
N GLU A 73 -8.88 -9.22 22.73
CA GLU A 73 -7.46 -8.93 22.89
C GLU A 73 -7.22 -7.48 23.32
N ALA A 74 -6.51 -7.31 24.44
CA ALA A 74 -6.20 -5.98 24.98
C ALA A 74 -5.17 -5.20 24.15
N THR A 75 -4.30 -5.89 23.41
CA THR A 75 -3.23 -5.27 22.62
C THR A 75 -3.49 -5.48 21.13
N PRO A 76 -3.64 -4.41 20.32
CA PRO A 76 -3.91 -4.53 18.90
C PRO A 76 -2.69 -5.07 18.14
N ARG A 77 -2.92 -6.09 17.30
CA ARG A 77 -1.91 -6.72 16.45
C ARG A 77 -2.01 -6.15 15.05
N TRP A 78 -1.20 -5.14 14.79
CA TRP A 78 -1.09 -4.54 13.46
C TRP A 78 -0.15 -5.34 12.57
N LEU A 79 -0.63 -5.74 11.40
CA LEU A 79 0.12 -6.51 10.42
C LEU A 79 0.17 -5.77 9.10
N TRP A 80 1.34 -5.79 8.47
CA TRP A 80 1.47 -5.44 7.07
C TRP A 80 1.13 -6.64 6.20
N GLN A 81 0.42 -6.41 5.11
CA GLN A 81 0.15 -7.44 4.12
C GLN A 81 0.36 -6.92 2.71
N ARG A 82 0.78 -7.84 1.83
CA ARG A 82 1.02 -7.56 0.42
C ARG A 82 -0.25 -7.83 -0.40
N GLY A 83 -0.77 -6.79 -1.02
CA GLY A 83 -1.93 -6.88 -1.90
C GLY A 83 -1.59 -7.21 -3.35
N GLY A 84 -2.64 -7.16 -4.17
CA GLY A 84 -2.57 -7.27 -5.62
C GLY A 84 -2.05 -6.00 -6.30
N TRP A 85 -2.09 -6.02 -7.62
CA TRP A 85 -1.78 -4.87 -8.47
C TRP A 85 -3.00 -3.97 -8.62
N VAL A 86 -2.75 -2.66 -8.68
CA VAL A 86 -3.77 -1.63 -8.85
C VAL A 86 -3.34 -0.75 -10.01
N LEU A 87 -4.24 -0.54 -10.97
CA LEU A 87 -4.11 0.48 -12.00
C LEU A 87 -4.57 1.81 -11.40
N VAL A 88 -3.72 2.83 -11.53
CA VAL A 88 -3.95 4.18 -11.03
C VAL A 88 -4.09 5.13 -12.21
#